data_AF-A0A7Z0IQI2-F1
#
_entry.id   AF-A0A7Z0IQI2-F1
#
_cell.length_a   1.000
_cell.length_b   1.000
_cell.length_c   1.000
_cell.angle_alpha   90.00
_cell.angle_beta   90.00
_cell.angle_gamma   90.00
#
_symmetry.space_group_name_H-M   'P 1'
#
loop_
_entity.id
_entity.type
_entity.pdbx_description
1 polymer ?
#
loop_
_entity_poly.entity_id
_entity_poly.type
_entity_poly.pdbx_seq_one_letter_code
_entity_poly.pdbx_strand_id
1 'polypeptide(L)'
;MTALQQPQHPVLEAVVAITASLDQVADANPSFMATDQKAAALVEIARAKAQLAELELRVIAAADDVAADSAARDVAAWLHHHTHQRPEVLRADLRLAAALDRT
;
A
#
# COMPACT_ATOMS: atom_id res chain seq x y z
N MET A 1 33.04 -10.91 10.81
CA MET A 1 32.45 -10.19 9.67
C MET A 1 31.02 -9.84 10.05
N THR A 2 30.82 -8.67 10.65
CA THR A 2 29.49 -8.17 11.02
C THR A 2 28.87 -7.58 9.76
N ALA A 3 27.85 -8.23 9.20
CA ALA A 3 27.02 -7.59 8.20
C ALA A 3 26.35 -6.39 8.88
N LEU A 4 26.68 -5.18 8.44
CA LEU A 4 25.90 -4.00 8.83
C LEU A 4 24.49 -4.23 8.31
N GLN A 5 23.54 -4.39 9.24
CA GLN A 5 22.13 -4.52 8.92
C GLN A 5 21.73 -3.23 8.20
N GLN A 6 21.53 -3.30 6.88
CA GLN A 6 21.13 -2.13 6.12
C GLN A 6 19.74 -1.71 6.64
N PRO A 7 19.55 -0.46 7.07
CA PRO A 7 18.24 0.03 7.46
C PRO A 7 17.29 -0.13 6.27
N GLN A 8 16.08 -0.64 6.53
CA GLN A 8 15.08 -0.78 5.48
C GLN A 8 14.67 0.62 5.00
N HIS A 9 14.25 0.73 3.75
CA HIS A 9 13.80 2.00 3.21
C HIS A 9 12.60 2.52 4.04
N PRO A 10 12.53 3.81 4.42
CA PRO A 10 11.49 4.32 5.33
C PRO A 10 10.05 4.05 4.87
N VAL A 11 9.80 4.01 3.56
CA VAL A 11 8.48 3.63 3.00
C VAL A 11 8.13 2.19 3.35
N LEU A 12 9.07 1.26 3.23
CA LEU A 12 8.85 -0.14 3.56
C LEU A 12 8.66 -0.31 5.07
N GLU A 13 9.46 0.36 5.89
CA GLU A 13 9.31 0.36 7.35
C GLU A 13 7.91 0.85 7.76
N ALA A 14 7.41 1.91 7.14
CA ALA A 14 6.07 2.43 7.41
C ALA A 14 4.97 1.42 7.04
N VAL A 15 5.06 0.78 5.87
CA VAL A 15 4.08 -0.25 5.44
C VAL A 15 4.11 -1.45 6.39
N VAL A 16 5.29 -1.92 6.77
CA VAL A 16 5.46 -3.03 7.74
C VAL A 16 4.86 -2.67 9.11
N ALA A 17 5.06 -1.44 9.59
CA ALA A 17 4.48 -0.99 10.86
C ALA A 17 2.94 -0.95 10.80
N ILE A 18 2.37 -0.51 9.68
CA ILE A 18 0.91 -0.53 9.47
C ILE A 18 0.37 -1.95 9.50
N THR A 19 0.96 -2.89 8.73
CA THR A 19 0.49 -4.27 8.68
C THR A 19 0.64 -4.96 10.03
N ALA A 20 1.74 -4.72 10.75
CA ALA A 20 1.94 -5.26 12.09
C ALA A 20 0.89 -4.73 13.09
N SER A 21 0.50 -3.46 12.99
CA SER A 21 -0.56 -2.89 13.83
C SER A 21 -1.93 -3.48 13.50
N LEU A 22 -2.20 -3.83 12.24
CA LEU A 22 -3.45 -4.48 11.83
C LEU A 22 -3.50 -5.93 12.34
N ASP A 23 -2.37 -6.66 12.29
CA ASP A 23 -2.27 -8.02 12.81
C ASP A 23 -2.56 -8.07 14.32
N GLN A 24 -2.10 -7.07 15.08
CA GLN A 24 -2.36 -6.98 16.53
C GLN A 24 -3.84 -6.87 16.89
N VAL A 25 -4.69 -6.44 15.97
CA VAL A 25 -6.14 -6.27 16.19
C VAL A 25 -6.99 -7.26 15.41
N ALA A 26 -6.38 -8.23 14.73
CA ALA A 26 -7.08 -9.19 13.87
C ALA A 26 -8.17 -9.99 14.61
N ASP A 27 -7.95 -10.30 15.89
CA ASP A 27 -8.89 -11.03 16.74
C ASP A 27 -9.86 -10.12 17.52
N ALA A 28 -9.72 -8.80 17.43
CA ALA A 28 -10.59 -7.86 18.12
C ALA A 28 -11.97 -7.81 17.44
N ASN A 29 -13.04 -8.11 18.18
CA ASN A 29 -14.40 -8.11 17.63
C ASN A 29 -15.02 -6.70 17.70
N PRO A 30 -15.30 -6.03 16.55
CA PRO A 30 -15.88 -4.68 16.54
C PRO A 30 -17.28 -4.59 17.15
N SER A 31 -17.98 -5.71 17.34
CA SER A 31 -19.31 -5.72 17.99
C SER A 31 -19.28 -5.16 19.41
N PHE A 32 -18.17 -5.34 20.13
CA PHE A 32 -17.96 -4.84 21.50
C PHE A 32 -17.60 -3.35 21.57
N MET A 33 -17.35 -2.69 20.45
CA MET A 33 -17.08 -1.24 20.44
C MET A 33 -18.36 -0.45 20.74
N ALA A 34 -18.23 0.62 21.53
CA ALA A 34 -19.30 1.60 21.70
C ALA A 34 -19.60 2.32 20.37
N THR A 35 -20.81 2.85 20.21
CA THR A 35 -21.28 3.43 18.95
C THR A 35 -20.44 4.64 18.50
N ASP A 36 -20.03 5.48 19.44
CA ASP A 36 -19.13 6.61 19.21
C ASP A 36 -17.73 6.16 18.77
N GLN A 37 -17.20 5.10 19.39
CA GLN A 37 -15.93 4.49 19.00
C GLN A 37 -15.99 3.90 17.58
N LYS A 38 -17.11 3.26 17.20
CA LYS A 38 -17.32 2.76 15.83
C LYS A 38 -17.31 3.90 14.82
N ALA A 39 -18.02 4.99 15.13
CA ALA A 39 -18.06 6.17 14.25
C ALA A 39 -16.67 6.79 14.07
N ALA A 40 -15.92 6.98 15.16
CA ALA A 40 -14.55 7.48 15.11
C ALA A 40 -13.63 6.55 14.30
N ALA A 41 -13.71 5.23 14.54
CA ALA A 41 -12.91 4.25 13.83
C ALA A 41 -13.17 4.26 12.31
N LEU A 42 -14.43 4.39 11.87
CA LEU A 42 -14.76 4.44 10.45
C LEU A 42 -14.11 5.66 9.75
N VAL A 43 -14.10 6.82 10.41
CA VAL A 43 -13.48 8.04 9.88
C VAL A 43 -11.96 7.88 9.79
N GLU A 44 -11.32 7.40 10.87
CA GLU A 44 -9.86 7.22 10.87
C GLU A 44 -9.41 6.11 9.92
N ILE A 45 -10.19 5.04 9.74
CA ILE A 45 -9.93 4.00 8.73
C ILE A 45 -10.01 4.61 7.32
N ALA A 46 -11.00 5.46 7.05
CA ALA A 46 -11.11 6.10 5.74
C ALA A 46 -9.91 7.00 5.45
N ARG A 47 -9.44 7.76 6.45
CA ARG A 47 -8.23 8.56 6.35
C ARG A 47 -6.98 7.71 6.11
N ALA A 48 -6.80 6.65 6.88
CA ALA A 48 -5.66 5.74 6.75
C ALA A 48 -5.63 5.07 5.36
N LYS A 49 -6.78 4.64 4.84
CA LYS A 49 -6.90 4.10 3.48
C LYS A 49 -6.48 5.13 2.42
N ALA A 50 -6.90 6.38 2.55
CA ALA A 50 -6.53 7.43 1.61
C ALA A 50 -5.01 7.70 1.63
N GLN A 51 -4.39 7.73 2.82
CA GLN A 51 -2.94 7.89 2.96
C GLN A 51 -2.17 6.71 2.37
N LEU A 52 -2.63 5.49 2.61
CA LEU A 52 -1.99 4.29 2.05
C LEU A 52 -2.13 4.24 0.53
N ALA A 53 -3.29 4.61 -0.02
CA ALA A 53 -3.50 4.68 -1.46
C ALA A 53 -2.63 5.76 -2.12
N GLU A 54 -2.48 6.93 -1.49
CA GLU A 54 -1.55 7.96 -1.97
C GLU A 54 -0.11 7.45 -2.00
N LEU A 55 0.34 6.81 -0.91
CA LEU A 55 1.68 6.23 -0.84
C LEU A 55 1.90 5.15 -1.91
N GLU A 56 0.92 4.27 -2.10
CA GLU A 56 0.93 3.24 -3.15
C GLU A 56 1.07 3.86 -4.55
N LEU A 57 0.27 4.89 -4.88
CA LEU A 57 0.36 5.58 -6.17
C LEU A 57 1.75 6.20 -6.39
N ARG A 58 2.36 6.78 -5.35
CA ARG A 58 3.73 7.31 -5.43
C ARG A 58 4.77 6.23 -5.71
N VAL A 59 4.62 5.05 -5.08
CA VAL A 59 5.50 3.91 -5.34
C VAL A 59 5.30 3.38 -6.75
N ILE A 60 4.05 3.24 -7.21
CA ILE A 60 3.71 2.83 -8.58
C ILE A 60 4.35 3.77 -9.61
N ALA A 61 4.28 5.09 -9.40
CA ALA A 61 4.89 6.07 -10.30
C ALA A 61 6.42 5.91 -10.44
N ALA A 62 7.08 5.38 -9.40
CA ALA A 62 8.54 5.23 -9.34
C ALA A 62 9.04 3.80 -9.62
N ALA A 63 8.15 2.86 -9.99
CA ALA A 63 8.44 1.42 -10.04
C ALA A 63 8.62 0.85 -11.46
N ASP A 64 9.01 1.69 -12.43
CA ASP A 64 9.34 1.21 -13.79
C ASP A 64 10.53 0.25 -13.78
N ASP A 65 11.45 0.40 -12.83
CA ASP A 65 12.58 -0.49 -12.61
C ASP A 65 12.16 -1.90 -12.18
N VAL A 66 11.13 -2.02 -11.33
CA VAL A 66 10.53 -3.31 -10.94
C VAL A 66 9.95 -4.03 -12.16
N ALA A 67 9.28 -3.30 -13.06
CA ALA A 67 8.77 -3.87 -14.29
C ALA A 67 9.91 -4.33 -15.22
N ALA A 68 10.96 -3.52 -15.35
CA ALA A 68 12.13 -3.84 -16.17
C ALA A 68 12.88 -5.08 -15.65
N ASP A 69 13.13 -5.15 -14.34
CA ASP A 69 13.86 -6.26 -13.70
C ASP A 69 13.09 -7.59 -13.82
N SER A 70 11.78 -7.53 -13.71
CA SER A 70 10.89 -8.71 -13.81
C SER A 70 10.47 -9.08 -15.24
N ALA A 71 10.93 -8.34 -16.25
CA ALA A 71 10.47 -8.43 -17.64
C ALA A 71 8.93 -8.33 -17.78
N ALA A 72 8.27 -7.61 -16.86
CA ALA A 72 6.86 -7.29 -16.96
C ALA A 72 6.64 -6.12 -17.94
N ARG A 73 5.44 -6.06 -18.53
CA ARG A 73 5.08 -4.98 -19.47
C ARG A 73 5.13 -3.60 -18.79
N ASP A 74 4.64 -3.54 -17.57
CA ASP A 74 4.54 -2.36 -16.72
C ASP A 74 4.31 -2.84 -15.27
N VAL A 75 4.42 -1.92 -14.31
CA VAL A 75 4.23 -2.26 -12.89
C VAL A 75 2.81 -2.75 -12.58
N ALA A 76 1.80 -2.31 -13.33
CA ALA A 76 0.42 -2.80 -13.16
C ALA A 76 0.28 -4.27 -13.54
N ALA A 77 0.92 -4.71 -14.62
CA ALA A 77 0.99 -6.11 -15.00
C ALA A 77 1.77 -6.95 -13.97
N TRP A 78 2.86 -6.40 -13.43
CA TRP A 78 3.62 -7.03 -12.35
C TRP A 78 2.76 -7.20 -11.09
N LEU A 79 2.06 -6.15 -10.64
CA LEU A 79 1.18 -6.18 -9.47
C LEU A 79 0.03 -7.18 -9.66
N HIS A 80 -0.59 -7.21 -10.84
CA HIS A 80 -1.67 -8.16 -11.14
C HIS A 80 -1.22 -9.61 -10.93
N HIS A 81 -0.01 -9.93 -11.39
CA HIS A 81 0.54 -11.27 -11.27
C HIS A 81 0.76 -11.68 -9.81
N HIS A 82 1.22 -10.76 -8.95
CA HIS A 82 1.62 -11.06 -7.57
C HIS A 82 0.48 -10.93 -6.55
N THR A 83 -0.51 -10.08 -6.81
CA THR A 83 -1.61 -9.79 -5.86
C THR A 83 -2.94 -10.40 -6.28
N HIS A 84 -3.05 -10.86 -7.54
CA HIS A 84 -4.29 -11.29 -8.18
C HIS A 84 -5.41 -10.24 -8.16
N GLN A 85 -5.09 -8.96 -7.93
CA GLN A 85 -6.03 -7.86 -8.07
C GLN A 85 -6.47 -7.69 -9.53
N ARG A 86 -7.60 -7.04 -9.75
CA ARG A 86 -8.16 -6.89 -11.10
C ARG A 86 -7.28 -6.00 -12.00
N PRO A 87 -6.92 -6.44 -13.21
CA PRO A 87 -6.06 -5.66 -14.12
C PRO A 87 -6.60 -4.27 -14.43
N GLU A 88 -7.92 -4.12 -14.56
CA GLU A 88 -8.55 -2.84 -14.88
C GLU A 88 -8.38 -1.79 -13.78
N VAL A 89 -8.36 -2.22 -12.50
CA VAL A 89 -8.13 -1.36 -11.35
C VAL A 89 -6.68 -0.89 -11.33
N LEU A 90 -5.73 -1.84 -11.41
CA LEU A 90 -4.30 -1.54 -11.40
C LEU A 90 -3.86 -0.65 -12.58
N ARG A 91 -4.50 -0.80 -13.74
CA ARG A 91 -4.28 0.11 -14.89
C ARG A 91 -4.89 1.50 -14.70
N ALA A 92 -5.98 1.61 -13.93
CA ALA A 92 -6.49 2.92 -13.52
C ALA A 92 -5.50 3.59 -12.56
N ASP A 93 -4.99 2.84 -11.58
CA ASP A 93 -4.03 3.34 -10.59
C ASP A 93 -2.72 3.78 -11.25
N LEU A 94 -2.15 2.98 -12.17
CA LEU A 94 -0.95 3.37 -12.93
C LEU A 94 -1.15 4.66 -13.72
N ARG A 95 -2.32 4.83 -14.37
CA ARG A 95 -2.63 6.08 -15.10
C ARG A 95 -2.79 7.28 -14.16
N LEU A 96 -3.39 7.06 -12.99
CA LEU A 96 -3.56 8.09 -11.97
C LEU A 96 -2.20 8.50 -11.39
N ALA A 97 -1.36 7.54 -11.01
CA ALA A 97 0.00 7.74 -10.53
C ALA A 97 0.82 8.58 -11.52
N ALA A 98 0.84 8.19 -12.80
CA ALA A 98 1.52 8.94 -13.86
C ALA A 98 0.91 10.33 -14.12
N ALA A 99 -0.37 10.55 -13.82
CA ALA A 99 -0.99 11.87 -13.91
C ALA A 99 -0.57 12.79 -12.77
N LEU A 100 -0.49 12.26 -11.54
CA LEU A 100 -0.08 13.00 -10.34
C LEU A 100 1.42 13.34 -10.32
N ASP A 101 2.27 12.50 -10.91
CA ASP A 101 3.72 12.77 -10.98
C ASP A 101 4.08 13.92 -11.94
N ARG A 102 3.16 14.27 -12.85
CA ARG A 102 3.36 15.35 -13.85
C ARG A 102 2.93 16.74 -13.38
N THR A 103 2.35 16.87 -12.18
CA THR A 103 1.88 18.15 -11.62
C THR A 103 2.85 18.69 -10.60
#